data_AF-A0A7V9GVD0-F1
#
_entry.id   AF-A0A7V9GVD0-F1
#
_cell.length_a   1.000
_cell.length_b   1.000
_cell.length_c   1.000
_cell.angle_alpha   90.00
_cell.angle_beta   90.00
_cell.angle_gamma   90.00
#
_symmetry.space_group_name_H-M   'P 1'
#
loop_
_entity.id
_entity.type
_entity.pdbx_description
1 polymer ?
#
loop_
_entity_poly.entity_id
_entity_poly.type
_entity_poly.pdbx_seq_one_letter_code
_entity_poly.pdbx_strand_id
1 'polypeptide(L)'
;MSGLSLKLRRPLRGSPWRLAGQILLGLALCAWTALAVIAASPEVELPARSSPLVIVGPAAALGAWLAWRPGPHSRELQLAAAWTATVAAALVLAKATSARPEIALAIPAVAVSALVCMRFPGAAVVGLFAISGCFGSLTAFLSFPVGSTVDLVLAGLWAGTAGMLVFRNRGRALLLLPGAVAIGIYLAITTFEILTAPTFSTGLDAFRTSAWYLGAGLLVGHMAWTEASHSRLLHGIAVVSLAIGGYAVLRWSIGPADVERELAVRSAGGYNFLFGELRVIGSFASGHQLGAWTAGVTPFCLALALASKGRLRVLFALAAGLCAFALLASGVRAGLVGVAAGVVLTLMLYQLSRGFKGLHLGVTAGATAAVLIIGAVAVATTTETS
;
A
#
# COMPACT_ATOMS: atom_id res chain seq x y z
N MET A 1 23.14 15.07 37.01
CA MET A 1 21.79 14.80 37.54
C MET A 1 21.53 13.30 37.45
N SER A 2 21.94 12.58 38.50
CA SER A 2 21.73 11.15 38.71
C SER A 2 20.30 10.92 39.21
N GLY A 3 19.37 10.74 38.27
CA GLY A 3 17.94 10.63 38.54
C GLY A 3 17.56 9.28 39.16
N LEU A 4 16.79 9.34 40.24
CA LEU A 4 16.14 8.24 40.93
C LEU A 4 15.52 7.21 39.97
N SER A 5 16.17 6.06 39.84
CA SER A 5 15.58 4.85 39.28
C SER A 5 14.51 4.33 40.26
N LEU A 6 13.27 4.77 40.07
CA LEU A 6 12.09 4.16 40.71
C LEU A 6 12.04 2.69 40.28
N LYS A 7 12.48 1.78 41.16
CA LYS A 7 12.26 0.33 41.04
C LYS A 7 10.74 0.09 41.04
N LEU A 8 10.14 0.14 39.85
CA LEU A 8 8.77 -0.30 39.60
C LEU A 8 8.61 -1.70 40.20
N ARG A 9 7.74 -1.80 41.22
CA ARG A 9 7.42 -3.04 41.92
C ARG A 9 7.14 -4.12 40.87
N ARG A 10 7.84 -5.26 40.99
CA ARG A 10 7.59 -6.43 40.15
C ARG A 10 6.09 -6.72 40.18
N PRO A 11 5.41 -6.84 39.03
CA PRO A 11 4.00 -7.16 39.00
C PRO A 11 3.78 -8.45 39.79
N LEU A 12 2.85 -8.41 40.75
CA LEU A 12 2.47 -9.54 41.60
C LEU A 12 2.17 -10.75 40.70
N ARG A 13 3.14 -11.66 40.59
CA ARG A 13 2.98 -12.96 39.93
C ARG A 13 2.01 -13.76 40.79
N GLY A 14 0.81 -14.02 40.28
CA GLY A 14 -0.18 -14.89 40.94
C GLY A 14 -1.52 -14.24 41.32
N SER A 15 -1.89 -13.09 40.74
CA SER A 15 -3.24 -12.55 40.96
C SER A 15 -4.30 -13.55 40.45
N PRO A 16 -5.26 -14.01 41.28
CA PRO A 16 -6.32 -14.94 40.86
C PRO A 16 -7.17 -14.38 39.70
N TRP A 17 -7.22 -13.05 39.57
CA TRP A 17 -7.86 -12.34 38.47
C TRP A 17 -7.25 -12.67 37.09
N ARG A 18 -5.96 -13.04 37.02
CA ARG A 18 -5.34 -13.47 35.75
C ARG A 18 -5.85 -14.82 35.28
N LEU A 19 -5.97 -15.79 36.20
CA LEU A 19 -6.47 -17.13 35.88
C LEU A 19 -7.94 -17.04 35.44
N ALA A 20 -8.76 -16.30 36.19
CA ALA A 20 -10.16 -16.05 35.84
C ALA A 20 -10.29 -15.38 34.46
N GLY A 21 -9.47 -14.37 34.16
CA GLY A 21 -9.45 -13.72 32.85
C GLY A 21 -9.06 -14.66 31.71
N GLN A 22 -8.11 -15.57 31.92
CA GLN A 22 -7.71 -16.57 30.92
C GLN A 22 -8.82 -17.60 30.66
N ILE A 23 -9.49 -18.08 31.71
CA ILE A 23 -10.62 -19.02 31.58
C ILE A 23 -11.77 -18.36 30.82
N LEU A 24 -12.14 -17.13 31.20
CA LEU A 24 -13.20 -16.37 30.52
C LEU A 24 -12.87 -16.10 29.04
N LEU A 25 -11.61 -15.75 28.74
CA LEU A 25 -11.15 -15.58 27.36
C LEU A 25 -11.27 -16.90 26.58
N GLY A 26 -10.83 -18.02 27.15
CA GLY A 26 -10.95 -19.34 26.54
C GLY A 26 -12.41 -19.72 26.24
N LEU A 27 -13.31 -19.53 27.21
CA LEU A 27 -14.74 -19.79 27.04
C LEU A 27 -15.37 -18.91 25.96
N ALA A 28 -15.04 -17.61 25.95
CA ALA A 28 -15.52 -16.69 24.93
C ALA A 28 -15.05 -17.07 23.52
N LEU A 29 -13.80 -17.52 23.37
CA LEU A 29 -13.26 -18.00 22.10
C LEU A 29 -13.94 -19.29 21.63
N CYS A 30 -14.16 -20.25 22.52
CA CYS A 30 -14.86 -21.48 22.20
C CYS A 30 -16.30 -21.20 21.77
N ALA A 31 -17.03 -20.39 22.54
CA ALA A 31 -18.41 -20.00 22.22
C ALA A 31 -18.48 -19.28 20.88
N TRP A 32 -17.57 -18.32 20.63
CA TRP A 32 -17.52 -17.63 19.36
C TRP A 32 -17.16 -18.54 18.18
N THR A 33 -16.18 -19.45 18.35
CA THR A 33 -15.79 -20.40 17.30
C THR A 33 -16.98 -21.28 16.93
N ALA A 34 -17.73 -21.77 17.92
CA ALA A 34 -18.96 -22.54 17.68
C ALA A 34 -20.00 -21.72 16.92
N LEU A 35 -20.26 -20.48 17.35
CA LEU A 35 -21.19 -19.57 16.66
C LEU A 35 -20.77 -19.27 15.22
N ALA A 36 -19.48 -19.06 14.97
CA ALA A 36 -18.96 -18.77 13.63
C ALA A 36 -19.10 -19.98 12.69
N VAL A 37 -18.86 -21.20 13.21
CA VAL A 37 -19.05 -22.45 12.45
C VAL A 37 -20.54 -22.69 12.15
N ILE A 38 -21.41 -22.52 13.15
CA ILE A 38 -22.87 -22.64 12.98
C ILE A 38 -23.36 -21.62 11.94
N ALA A 39 -22.89 -20.37 12.04
CA ALA A 39 -23.24 -19.29 11.11
C ALA A 39 -22.77 -19.53 9.67
N ALA A 40 -21.75 -20.37 9.49
CA ALA A 40 -21.23 -20.75 8.18
C ALA A 40 -21.91 -22.01 7.61
N SER A 41 -22.69 -22.73 8.42
CA SER A 41 -23.41 -23.92 7.97
C SER A 41 -24.55 -23.53 7.01
N PRO A 42 -24.70 -24.19 5.85
CA PRO A 42 -25.81 -23.94 4.94
C PRO A 42 -27.18 -24.31 5.54
N GLU A 43 -27.20 -25.10 6.62
CA GLU A 43 -28.43 -25.54 7.29
C GLU A 43 -29.05 -24.46 8.18
N VAL A 44 -28.31 -23.40 8.50
CA VAL A 44 -28.76 -22.36 9.42
C VAL A 44 -29.04 -21.07 8.66
N GLU A 45 -30.33 -20.77 8.46
CA GLU A 45 -30.77 -19.50 7.88
C GLU A 45 -30.57 -18.36 8.88
N LEU A 46 -29.37 -17.75 8.86
CA LEU A 46 -29.18 -16.45 9.48
C LEU A 46 -29.72 -15.35 8.57
N PRO A 47 -30.27 -14.25 9.13
CA PRO A 47 -30.55 -13.05 8.35
C PRO A 47 -29.31 -12.68 7.53
N ALA A 48 -29.46 -12.55 6.22
CA ALA A 48 -28.33 -12.38 5.29
C ALA A 48 -27.37 -11.23 5.67
N ARG A 49 -27.84 -10.25 6.45
CA ARG A 49 -27.07 -9.10 6.95
C ARG A 49 -26.26 -9.36 8.22
N SER A 50 -26.57 -10.37 9.04
CA SER A 50 -25.91 -10.61 10.34
C SER A 50 -24.77 -11.63 10.30
N SER A 51 -24.76 -12.55 9.33
CA SER A 51 -23.74 -13.61 9.26
C SER A 51 -22.29 -13.10 9.18
N PRO A 52 -21.95 -12.02 8.46
CA PRO A 52 -20.55 -11.60 8.34
C PRO A 52 -20.01 -10.92 9.61
N LEU A 53 -20.86 -10.18 10.31
CA LEU A 53 -20.52 -9.48 11.55
C LEU A 53 -20.20 -10.47 12.67
N VAL A 54 -20.94 -11.59 12.73
CA VAL A 54 -20.68 -12.66 13.70
C VAL A 54 -19.35 -13.35 13.40
N ILE A 55 -19.01 -13.53 12.12
CA ILE A 55 -17.79 -14.24 11.68
C ILE A 55 -16.53 -13.36 11.75
N VAL A 56 -16.62 -12.05 11.51
CA VAL A 56 -15.42 -11.19 11.41
C VAL A 56 -15.26 -10.25 12.60
N GLY A 57 -16.36 -9.84 13.23
CA GLY A 57 -16.37 -8.82 14.28
C GLY A 57 -15.43 -9.14 15.46
N PRO A 58 -15.46 -10.35 16.03
CA PRO A 58 -14.61 -10.67 17.17
C PRO A 58 -13.12 -10.79 16.83
N ALA A 59 -12.77 -11.29 15.64
CA ALA A 59 -11.38 -11.28 15.18
C ALA A 59 -10.87 -9.85 14.96
N ALA A 60 -11.69 -8.96 14.39
CA ALA A 60 -11.37 -7.55 14.20
C ALA A 60 -11.23 -6.80 15.54
N ALA A 61 -12.16 -7.03 16.48
CA ALA A 61 -12.13 -6.42 17.81
C ALA A 61 -10.90 -6.85 18.63
N LEU A 62 -10.57 -8.15 18.59
CA LEU A 62 -9.41 -8.68 19.29
C LEU A 62 -8.09 -8.19 18.65
N GLY A 63 -8.02 -8.11 17.32
CA GLY A 63 -6.90 -7.51 16.59
C GLY A 63 -6.72 -6.01 16.91
N ALA A 64 -7.80 -5.24 16.93
CA ALA A 64 -7.78 -3.82 17.29
C ALA A 64 -7.32 -3.61 18.74
N TRP A 65 -7.83 -4.42 19.67
CA TRP A 65 -7.44 -4.38 21.07
C TRP A 65 -5.93 -4.67 21.27
N LEU A 66 -5.43 -5.67 20.56
CA LEU A 66 -4.01 -6.04 20.56
C LEU A 66 -3.11 -4.95 19.97
N ALA A 67 -3.57 -4.27 18.93
CA ALA A 67 -2.83 -3.17 18.31
C ALA A 67 -2.79 -1.92 19.19
N TRP A 68 -3.84 -1.67 19.98
CA TRP A 68 -3.96 -0.48 20.83
C TRP A 68 -3.24 -0.56 22.17
N ARG A 69 -2.95 -1.75 22.71
CA ARG A 69 -2.26 -1.86 24.00
C ARG A 69 -0.74 -1.80 23.84
N PRO A 70 -0.05 -0.75 24.36
CA PRO A 70 1.40 -0.75 24.44
C PRO A 70 1.87 -1.71 25.55
N GLY A 71 2.61 -2.76 25.20
CA GLY A 71 3.26 -3.62 26.18
C GLY A 71 3.47 -5.07 25.70
N PRO A 72 4.24 -5.87 26.45
CA PRO A 72 4.33 -7.30 26.21
C PRO A 72 2.96 -7.94 26.48
N HIS A 73 2.36 -8.48 25.43
CA HIS A 73 1.10 -9.20 25.51
C HIS A 73 1.33 -10.57 26.16
N SER A 74 0.33 -11.05 26.89
CA SER A 74 0.39 -12.40 27.42
C SER A 74 0.31 -13.40 26.26
N ARG A 75 1.08 -14.48 26.34
CA ARG A 75 1.16 -15.50 25.27
C ARG A 75 -0.22 -16.08 24.94
N GLU A 76 -1.08 -16.19 25.94
CA GLU A 76 -2.43 -16.74 25.80
C GLU A 76 -3.30 -15.85 24.91
N LEU A 77 -3.18 -14.52 25.04
CA LEU A 77 -3.98 -13.60 24.25
C LEU A 77 -3.47 -13.49 22.79
N GLN A 78 -2.17 -13.65 22.58
CA GLN A 78 -1.62 -13.80 21.23
C GLN A 78 -2.14 -15.06 20.55
N LEU A 79 -2.17 -16.20 21.26
CA LEU A 79 -2.72 -17.46 20.74
C LEU A 79 -4.22 -17.35 20.48
N ALA A 80 -4.97 -16.71 21.37
CA ALA A 80 -6.39 -16.41 21.18
C ALA A 80 -6.64 -15.63 19.89
N ALA A 81 -5.89 -14.56 19.67
CA ALA A 81 -6.03 -13.74 18.47
C ALA A 81 -5.62 -14.48 17.20
N ALA A 82 -4.52 -15.24 17.26
CA ALA A 82 -4.10 -16.09 16.16
C ALA A 82 -5.20 -17.12 15.83
N TRP A 83 -5.80 -17.75 16.83
CA TRP A 83 -6.91 -18.68 16.66
C TRP A 83 -8.13 -18.02 16.02
N THR A 84 -8.61 -16.89 16.55
CA THR A 84 -9.77 -16.18 15.98
C THR A 84 -9.54 -15.75 14.54
N ALA A 85 -8.33 -15.24 14.25
CA ALA A 85 -7.97 -14.83 12.90
C ALA A 85 -7.92 -16.03 11.95
N THR A 86 -7.40 -17.17 12.43
CA THR A 86 -7.32 -18.41 11.65
C THR A 86 -8.70 -18.97 11.35
N VAL A 87 -9.60 -19.03 12.33
CA VAL A 87 -10.99 -19.48 12.14
C VAL A 87 -11.73 -18.56 11.17
N ALA A 88 -11.67 -17.24 11.37
CA ALA A 88 -12.31 -16.29 10.48
C ALA A 88 -11.77 -16.41 9.04
N ALA A 89 -10.44 -16.50 8.87
CA ALA A 89 -9.82 -16.70 7.57
C ALA A 89 -10.24 -18.03 6.93
N ALA A 90 -10.29 -19.13 7.70
CA ALA A 90 -10.71 -20.44 7.19
C ALA A 90 -12.16 -20.43 6.68
N LEU A 91 -13.07 -19.79 7.41
CA LEU A 91 -14.48 -19.68 7.00
C LEU A 91 -14.64 -18.83 5.72
N VAL A 92 -13.94 -17.70 5.64
CA VAL A 92 -13.93 -16.85 4.43
C VAL A 92 -13.31 -17.57 3.24
N LEU A 93 -12.18 -18.26 3.44
CA LEU A 93 -11.49 -19.02 2.40
C LEU A 93 -12.30 -20.24 1.94
N ALA A 94 -13.00 -20.93 2.83
CA ALA A 94 -13.89 -22.04 2.46
C ALA A 94 -14.99 -21.57 1.50
N LYS A 95 -15.64 -20.44 1.80
CA LYS A 95 -16.64 -19.83 0.90
C LYS A 95 -16.04 -19.33 -0.41
N ALA A 96 -14.84 -18.78 -0.37
CA ALA A 96 -14.16 -18.30 -1.57
C ALA A 96 -13.72 -19.46 -2.48
N THR A 97 -13.17 -20.53 -1.90
CA THR A 97 -12.68 -21.72 -2.63
C THR A 97 -13.80 -22.55 -3.24
N SER A 98 -14.98 -22.63 -2.60
CA SER A 98 -16.14 -23.27 -3.20
C SER A 98 -16.65 -22.51 -4.44
N ALA A 99 -16.55 -21.18 -4.44
CA ALA A 99 -16.89 -20.36 -5.60
C ALA A 99 -15.80 -20.36 -6.68
N ARG A 100 -14.53 -20.44 -6.30
CA ARG A 100 -13.36 -20.40 -7.20
C ARG A 100 -12.25 -21.35 -6.68
N PRO A 101 -12.19 -22.60 -7.19
CA PRO A 101 -11.22 -23.61 -6.71
C PRO A 101 -9.75 -23.18 -6.84
N GLU A 102 -9.44 -22.30 -7.79
CA GLU A 102 -8.10 -21.71 -7.99
C GLU A 102 -7.56 -20.99 -6.73
N ILE A 103 -8.44 -20.48 -5.87
CA ILE A 103 -8.06 -19.83 -4.61
C ILE A 103 -7.35 -20.81 -3.66
N ALA A 104 -7.61 -22.11 -3.76
CA ALA A 104 -6.94 -23.10 -2.94
C ALA A 104 -5.42 -23.13 -3.20
N LEU A 105 -5.00 -22.89 -4.45
CA LEU A 105 -3.59 -22.78 -4.83
C LEU A 105 -2.96 -21.45 -4.39
N ALA A 106 -3.77 -20.41 -4.20
CA ALA A 106 -3.29 -19.11 -3.73
C ALA A 106 -2.80 -19.17 -2.27
N ILE A 107 -3.36 -20.05 -1.42
CA ILE A 107 -2.97 -20.17 0.00
C ILE A 107 -1.48 -20.55 0.15
N PRO A 108 -0.99 -21.67 -0.42
CA PRO A 108 0.44 -22.00 -0.32
C PRO A 108 1.31 -20.97 -1.03
N ALA A 109 0.86 -20.38 -2.14
CA ALA A 109 1.59 -19.33 -2.83
C ALA A 109 1.78 -18.08 -1.94
N VAL A 110 0.73 -17.64 -1.24
CA VAL A 110 0.79 -16.52 -0.30
C VAL A 110 1.71 -16.85 0.88
N ALA A 111 1.69 -18.08 1.39
CA ALA A 111 2.59 -18.51 2.46
C ALA A 111 4.06 -18.44 2.02
N VAL A 112 4.40 -18.96 0.84
CA VAL A 112 5.75 -18.86 0.26
C VAL A 112 6.13 -17.41 0.01
N SER A 113 5.24 -16.62 -0.59
CA SER A 113 5.42 -15.18 -0.81
C SER A 113 5.69 -14.44 0.50
N ALA A 114 4.97 -14.78 1.58
CA ALA A 114 5.16 -14.19 2.89
C ALA A 114 6.54 -14.51 3.47
N LEU A 115 7.02 -15.76 3.37
CA LEU A 115 8.36 -16.14 3.81
C LEU A 115 9.45 -15.37 3.05
N VAL A 116 9.30 -15.25 1.74
CA VAL A 116 10.23 -14.47 0.89
C VAL A 116 10.20 -12.99 1.28
N CYS A 117 9.01 -12.41 1.43
CA CYS A 117 8.82 -11.01 1.81
C CYS A 117 9.37 -10.71 3.22
N MET A 118 9.24 -11.64 4.16
CA MET A 118 9.84 -11.52 5.49
C MET A 118 11.36 -11.56 5.44
N ARG A 119 11.93 -12.36 4.54
CA ARG A 119 13.39 -12.48 4.36
C ARG A 119 14.00 -11.30 3.62
N PHE A 120 13.27 -10.74 2.65
CA PHE A 120 13.72 -9.68 1.73
C PHE A 120 12.70 -8.54 1.57
N PRO A 121 12.28 -7.86 2.65
CA PRO A 121 11.19 -6.89 2.61
C PRO A 121 11.45 -5.72 1.66
N GLY A 122 12.69 -5.20 1.65
CA GLY A 122 13.06 -4.08 0.78
C GLY A 122 13.00 -4.45 -0.70
N ALA A 123 13.48 -5.64 -1.06
CA ALA A 123 13.44 -6.12 -2.43
C ALA A 123 12.00 -6.41 -2.89
N ALA A 124 11.16 -6.94 -2.01
CA ALA A 124 9.75 -7.16 -2.32
C ALA A 124 9.00 -5.84 -2.62
N VAL A 125 9.21 -4.79 -1.82
CA VAL A 125 8.60 -3.47 -2.08
C VAL A 125 9.15 -2.83 -3.35
N VAL A 126 10.48 -2.88 -3.58
CA VAL A 126 11.08 -2.36 -4.82
C VAL A 126 10.57 -3.14 -6.03
N GLY A 127 10.46 -4.47 -5.93
CA GLY A 127 9.91 -5.32 -6.97
C GLY A 127 8.46 -5.01 -7.29
N LEU A 128 7.63 -4.83 -6.25
CA LEU A 128 6.23 -4.40 -6.41
C LEU A 128 6.15 -3.04 -7.12
N PHE A 129 6.97 -2.09 -6.70
CA PHE A 129 7.06 -0.76 -7.30
C PHE A 129 7.53 -0.80 -8.77
N ALA A 130 8.50 -1.65 -9.09
CA ALA A 130 8.97 -1.85 -10.46
C ALA A 130 7.92 -2.54 -11.34
N ILE A 131 7.30 -3.61 -10.87
CA ILE A 131 6.26 -4.36 -11.63
C ILE A 131 5.07 -3.44 -11.92
N SER A 132 4.60 -2.69 -10.92
CA SER A 132 3.50 -1.72 -11.07
C SER A 132 3.88 -0.52 -11.94
N GLY A 133 5.14 -0.12 -11.96
CA GLY A 133 5.63 0.94 -12.82
C GLY A 133 5.91 0.52 -14.27
N CYS A 134 6.05 -0.79 -14.52
CA CYS A 134 6.37 -1.35 -15.83
C CYS A 134 5.25 -2.24 -16.42
N PHE A 135 4.04 -2.20 -15.85
CA PHE A 135 3.06 -3.24 -16.14
C PHE A 135 2.61 -3.30 -17.60
N GLY A 136 2.54 -2.16 -18.29
CA GLY A 136 2.14 -2.09 -19.70
C GLY A 136 3.16 -2.78 -20.58
N SER A 137 4.45 -2.46 -20.42
CA SER A 137 5.53 -3.13 -21.16
C SER A 137 5.64 -4.61 -20.79
N LEU A 138 5.53 -4.98 -19.51
CA LEU A 138 5.53 -6.40 -19.10
C LEU A 138 4.37 -7.19 -19.73
N THR A 139 3.18 -6.58 -19.83
CA THR A 139 2.02 -7.19 -20.48
C THR A 139 2.22 -7.28 -21.99
N ALA A 140 2.70 -6.21 -22.63
CA ALA A 140 2.87 -6.15 -24.09
C ALA A 140 3.95 -7.10 -24.61
N PHE A 141 5.10 -7.18 -23.93
CA PHE A 141 6.26 -7.95 -24.41
C PHE A 141 6.31 -9.39 -23.89
N LEU A 142 5.79 -9.65 -22.68
CA LEU A 142 5.94 -10.94 -22.02
C LEU A 142 4.62 -11.64 -21.71
N SER A 143 3.47 -11.01 -22.02
CA SER A 143 2.15 -11.48 -21.58
C SER A 143 2.11 -11.77 -20.07
N PHE A 144 2.88 -11.01 -19.29
CA PHE A 144 3.09 -11.27 -17.88
C PHE A 144 1.81 -10.93 -17.07
N PRO A 145 1.33 -11.80 -16.16
CA PRO A 145 0.09 -11.59 -15.42
C PRO A 145 0.29 -10.61 -14.25
N VAL A 146 0.59 -9.35 -14.57
CA VAL A 146 1.02 -8.33 -13.59
C VAL A 146 0.07 -8.22 -12.40
N GLY A 147 -1.25 -8.13 -12.64
CA GLY A 147 -2.24 -7.99 -11.56
C GLY A 147 -2.15 -9.11 -10.52
N SER A 148 -2.18 -10.37 -10.96
CA SER A 148 -2.08 -11.53 -10.06
C SER A 148 -0.73 -11.59 -9.34
N THR A 149 0.37 -11.22 -9.99
CA THR A 149 1.69 -11.15 -9.36
C THR A 149 1.75 -10.07 -8.28
N VAL A 150 1.25 -8.87 -8.56
CA VAL A 150 1.19 -7.76 -7.60
C VAL A 150 0.35 -8.15 -6.40
N ASP A 151 -0.83 -8.76 -6.62
CA ASP A 151 -1.70 -9.24 -5.55
C ASP A 151 -1.01 -10.29 -4.67
N LEU A 152 -0.30 -11.25 -5.27
CA LEU A 152 0.42 -12.30 -4.55
C LEU A 152 1.56 -11.73 -3.69
N VAL A 153 2.34 -10.79 -4.24
CA VAL A 153 3.43 -10.14 -3.50
C VAL A 153 2.86 -9.28 -2.37
N LEU A 154 1.79 -8.53 -2.64
CA LEU A 154 1.15 -7.68 -1.64
C LEU A 154 0.50 -8.50 -0.50
N ALA A 155 -0.14 -9.61 -0.84
CA ALA A 155 -0.66 -10.57 0.14
C ALA A 155 0.46 -11.18 0.99
N GLY A 156 1.59 -11.54 0.36
CA GLY A 156 2.78 -11.99 1.07
C GLY A 156 3.35 -10.93 2.03
N LEU A 157 3.40 -9.66 1.61
CA LEU A 157 3.82 -8.55 2.47
C LEU A 157 2.87 -8.36 3.67
N TRP A 158 1.55 -8.46 3.46
CA TRP A 158 0.55 -8.42 4.53
C TRP A 158 0.71 -9.57 5.52
N ALA A 159 0.72 -10.82 5.02
CA ALA A 159 0.87 -12.02 5.85
C ALA A 159 2.21 -12.01 6.60
N GLY A 160 3.30 -11.63 5.93
CA GLY A 160 4.62 -11.52 6.55
C GLY A 160 4.68 -10.43 7.62
N THR A 161 4.05 -9.28 7.38
CA THR A 161 3.97 -8.18 8.37
C THR A 161 3.11 -8.57 9.57
N ALA A 162 1.97 -9.22 9.33
CA ALA A 162 1.11 -9.76 10.38
C ALA A 162 1.84 -10.83 11.21
N GLY A 163 2.56 -11.76 10.57
CA GLY A 163 3.38 -12.76 11.26
C GLY A 163 4.47 -12.11 12.12
N MET A 164 5.17 -11.09 11.60
CA MET A 164 6.13 -10.33 12.41
C MET A 164 5.46 -9.58 13.57
N LEU A 165 4.26 -9.04 13.39
CA LEU A 165 3.49 -8.37 14.44
C LEU A 165 3.13 -9.34 15.58
N VAL A 166 2.71 -10.56 15.24
CA VAL A 166 2.27 -11.57 16.20
C VAL A 166 3.44 -12.23 16.92
N PHE A 167 4.49 -12.62 16.19
CA PHE A 167 5.54 -13.49 16.73
C PHE A 167 6.81 -12.77 17.20
N ARG A 168 7.10 -11.53 16.74
CA ARG A 168 8.27 -10.78 17.23
C ARG A 168 7.89 -9.82 18.33
N ASN A 169 8.53 -10.00 19.50
CA ASN A 169 8.42 -9.08 20.63
C ASN A 169 8.90 -7.69 20.19
N ARG A 170 7.97 -6.74 20.08
CA ARG A 170 8.28 -5.38 19.63
C ARG A 170 8.91 -4.59 20.76
N GLY A 171 10.16 -4.18 20.58
CA GLY A 171 10.79 -3.13 21.40
C GLY A 171 10.36 -1.71 20.99
N ARG A 172 9.57 -1.54 19.91
CA ARG A 172 9.13 -0.24 19.40
C ARG A 172 7.61 -0.15 19.35
N ALA A 173 7.06 0.95 19.89
CA ALA A 173 5.66 1.28 19.79
C ALA A 173 5.25 1.51 18.32
N LEU A 174 4.04 1.07 17.96
CA LEU A 174 3.41 1.44 16.69
C LEU A 174 3.16 2.94 16.70
N LEU A 175 3.91 3.69 15.91
CA LEU A 175 3.63 5.10 15.68
C LEU A 175 2.48 5.21 14.70
N LEU A 176 1.28 5.49 15.22
CA LEU A 176 0.09 5.75 14.40
C LEU A 176 0.21 7.15 13.79
N LEU A 177 0.85 7.22 12.62
CA LEU A 177 0.89 8.45 11.84
C LEU A 177 -0.53 8.80 11.35
N PRO A 178 -0.92 10.08 11.30
CA PRO A 178 -2.26 10.48 10.84
C PRO A 178 -2.64 9.88 9.47
N GLY A 179 -1.69 9.84 8.53
CA GLY A 179 -1.91 9.22 7.22
C GLY A 179 -2.14 7.71 7.30
N ALA A 180 -1.43 7.01 8.20
CA ALA A 180 -1.69 5.59 8.44
C ALA A 180 -3.08 5.36 9.06
N VAL A 181 -3.51 6.23 9.97
CA VAL A 181 -4.86 6.15 10.54
C VAL A 181 -5.92 6.35 9.45
N ALA A 182 -5.74 7.36 8.60
CA ALA A 182 -6.66 7.62 7.48
C ALA A 182 -6.76 6.44 6.51
N ILE A 183 -5.63 5.86 6.10
CA ILE A 183 -5.61 4.66 5.25
C ILE A 183 -6.27 3.48 5.98
N GLY A 184 -5.97 3.28 7.27
CA GLY A 184 -6.57 2.21 8.07
C GLY A 184 -8.10 2.32 8.16
N ILE A 185 -8.63 3.53 8.36
CA ILE A 185 -10.07 3.80 8.36
C ILE A 185 -10.68 3.48 6.99
N TYR A 186 -10.05 3.96 5.91
CA TYR A 186 -10.52 3.69 4.56
C TYR A 186 -10.54 2.17 4.25
N LEU A 187 -9.49 1.44 4.61
CA LEU A 187 -9.45 -0.02 4.48
C LEU A 187 -10.56 -0.70 5.29
N ALA A 188 -10.82 -0.23 6.51
CA ALA A 188 -11.86 -0.80 7.36
C ALA A 188 -13.26 -0.58 6.76
N ILE A 189 -13.55 0.63 6.27
CA ILE A 189 -14.81 0.98 5.61
C ILE A 189 -14.99 0.12 4.35
N THR A 190 -14.00 0.09 3.47
CA THR A 190 -14.09 -0.68 2.21
C THR A 190 -14.14 -2.19 2.43
N THR A 191 -13.48 -2.71 3.47
CA THR A 191 -13.63 -4.13 3.86
C THR A 191 -15.06 -4.42 4.35
N PHE A 192 -15.65 -3.51 5.12
CA PHE A 192 -17.03 -3.62 5.54
C PHE A 192 -18.01 -3.56 4.36
N GLU A 193 -17.72 -2.71 3.36
CA GLU A 193 -18.52 -2.62 2.13
C GLU A 193 -18.57 -3.94 1.34
N ILE A 194 -17.52 -4.78 1.40
CA ILE A 194 -17.56 -6.13 0.80
C ILE A 194 -18.74 -6.95 1.34
N LEU A 195 -19.03 -6.80 2.63
CA LEU A 195 -20.06 -7.56 3.33
C LEU A 195 -21.47 -7.00 3.06
N THR A 196 -21.58 -5.74 2.68
CA THR A 196 -22.85 -5.06 2.39
C THR A 196 -23.15 -4.92 0.90
N ALA A 197 -22.21 -5.29 0.02
CA ALA A 197 -22.37 -5.22 -1.42
C ALA A 197 -23.47 -6.17 -1.94
N PRO A 198 -24.11 -5.88 -3.10
CA PRO A 198 -25.13 -6.75 -3.69
C PRO A 198 -24.65 -8.18 -3.93
N THR A 199 -23.38 -8.33 -4.30
CA THR A 199 -22.70 -9.63 -4.36
C THR A 199 -21.32 -9.50 -3.74
N PHE A 200 -20.84 -10.60 -3.15
CA PHE A 200 -19.49 -10.67 -2.56
C PHE A 200 -18.40 -10.38 -3.60
N SER A 201 -18.56 -10.86 -4.84
CA SER A 201 -17.63 -10.61 -5.94
C SER A 201 -17.53 -9.12 -6.28
N THR A 202 -18.67 -8.41 -6.39
CA THR A 202 -18.66 -6.96 -6.67
C THR A 202 -17.95 -6.18 -5.57
N GLY A 203 -18.22 -6.53 -4.30
CA GLY A 203 -17.53 -5.91 -3.17
C GLY A 203 -16.02 -6.19 -3.18
N LEU A 204 -15.62 -7.43 -3.43
CA LEU A 204 -14.21 -7.83 -3.51
C LEU A 204 -13.48 -7.12 -4.67
N ASP A 205 -14.11 -7.01 -5.85
CA ASP A 205 -13.51 -6.34 -7.00
C ASP A 205 -13.37 -4.83 -6.77
N ALA A 206 -14.35 -4.19 -6.11
CA ALA A 206 -14.27 -2.79 -5.71
C ALA A 206 -13.14 -2.55 -4.67
N PHE A 207 -13.02 -3.44 -3.68
CA PHE A 207 -11.92 -3.39 -2.70
C PHE A 207 -10.55 -3.60 -3.38
N ARG A 208 -10.45 -4.60 -4.25
CA ARG A 208 -9.21 -4.96 -4.96
C ARG A 208 -8.74 -3.84 -5.87
N THR A 209 -9.63 -3.11 -6.55
CA THR A 209 -9.26 -2.05 -7.48
C THR A 209 -8.72 -0.78 -6.81
N SER A 210 -8.90 -0.61 -5.50
CA SER A 210 -8.54 0.64 -4.80
C SER A 210 -7.87 0.38 -3.44
N ALA A 211 -8.67 -0.01 -2.44
CA ALA A 211 -8.28 -0.20 -1.05
C ALA A 211 -7.10 -1.14 -0.90
N TRP A 212 -7.11 -2.29 -1.59
CA TRP A 212 -6.06 -3.28 -1.50
C TRP A 212 -4.66 -2.69 -1.76
N TYR A 213 -4.51 -1.94 -2.85
CA TYR A 213 -3.24 -1.30 -3.21
C TYR A 213 -2.86 -0.13 -2.30
N LEU A 214 -3.83 0.64 -1.80
CA LEU A 214 -3.56 1.67 -0.79
C LEU A 214 -3.01 1.07 0.52
N GLY A 215 -3.38 -0.17 0.83
CA GLY A 215 -2.83 -0.93 1.95
C GLY A 215 -1.32 -1.10 1.91
N ALA A 216 -0.68 -1.03 0.73
CA ALA A 216 0.78 -1.04 0.62
C ALA A 216 1.44 0.10 1.41
N GLY A 217 0.80 1.27 1.51
CA GLY A 217 1.30 2.39 2.30
C GLY A 217 1.41 2.06 3.80
N LEU A 218 0.44 1.31 4.35
CA LEU A 218 0.51 0.84 5.73
C LEU A 218 1.63 -0.17 5.94
N LEU A 219 1.82 -1.07 4.99
CA LEU A 219 2.90 -2.06 5.05
C LEU A 219 4.25 -1.36 5.07
N VAL A 220 4.50 -0.44 4.14
CA VAL A 220 5.76 0.31 4.10
C VAL A 220 5.96 1.14 5.36
N GLY A 221 4.91 1.76 5.90
CA GLY A 221 4.99 2.58 7.11
C GLY A 221 5.26 1.81 8.41
N HIS A 222 4.80 0.56 8.52
CA HIS A 222 4.86 -0.22 9.76
C HIS A 222 5.79 -1.43 9.72
N MET A 223 6.47 -1.67 8.60
CA MET A 223 7.46 -2.72 8.51
C MET A 223 8.69 -2.38 9.37
N ALA A 224 9.25 -3.40 10.00
CA ALA A 224 10.42 -3.25 10.86
C ALA A 224 11.70 -3.11 10.01
N TRP A 225 11.90 -1.92 9.43
CA TRP A 225 13.07 -1.64 8.62
C TRP A 225 14.35 -1.58 9.46
N THR A 226 15.36 -2.36 9.06
CA THR A 226 16.74 -2.09 9.46
C THR A 226 17.26 -0.89 8.66
N GLU A 227 18.24 -0.15 9.18
CA GLU A 227 18.84 0.98 8.45
C GLU A 227 19.39 0.57 7.08
N ALA A 228 20.03 -0.60 7.02
CA ALA A 228 20.54 -1.17 5.78
C ALA A 228 19.41 -1.49 4.78
N SER A 229 18.32 -2.13 5.23
CA SER A 229 17.17 -2.43 4.37
C SER A 229 16.46 -1.17 3.90
N HIS A 230 16.32 -0.16 4.77
CA HIS A 230 15.73 1.12 4.42
C HIS A 230 16.56 1.86 3.37
N SER A 231 17.89 1.91 3.55
CA SER A 231 18.79 2.52 2.56
C SER A 231 18.68 1.83 1.19
N ARG A 232 18.70 0.49 1.16
CA ARG A 232 18.54 -0.28 -0.09
C ARG A 232 17.18 -0.05 -0.75
N LEU A 233 16.11 0.02 0.04
CA LEU A 233 14.76 0.34 -0.45
C LEU A 233 14.75 1.70 -1.16
N LEU A 234 15.30 2.74 -0.52
CA LEU A 234 15.35 4.08 -1.11
C LEU A 234 16.17 4.11 -2.41
N HIS A 235 17.33 3.44 -2.46
CA HIS A 235 18.10 3.34 -3.69
C HIS A 235 17.33 2.60 -4.80
N GLY A 236 16.67 1.49 -4.46
CA GLY A 236 15.88 0.73 -5.41
C GLY A 236 14.72 1.55 -5.98
N ILE A 237 13.98 2.26 -5.14
CA ILE A 237 12.94 3.20 -5.56
C ILE A 237 13.51 4.28 -6.48
N ALA A 238 14.63 4.92 -6.12
CA ALA A 238 15.23 5.97 -6.94
C ALA A 238 15.59 5.46 -8.34
N VAL A 239 16.23 4.29 -8.43
CA VAL A 239 16.62 3.67 -9.70
C VAL A 239 15.41 3.30 -10.54
N VAL A 240 14.39 2.69 -9.92
CA VAL A 240 13.16 2.30 -10.63
C VAL A 240 12.41 3.53 -11.15
N SER A 241 12.25 4.58 -10.33
CA SER A 241 11.61 5.83 -10.76
C SER A 241 12.39 6.51 -11.90
N LEU A 242 13.72 6.53 -11.82
CA LEU A 242 14.56 7.06 -12.89
C LEU A 242 14.40 6.26 -14.18
N ALA A 243 14.38 4.92 -14.10
CA ALA A 243 14.23 4.05 -15.25
C ALA A 243 12.86 4.21 -15.91
N ILE A 244 11.77 4.26 -15.14
CA ILE A 244 10.41 4.44 -15.66
C ILE A 244 10.23 5.83 -16.29
N GLY A 245 10.65 6.88 -15.57
CA GLY A 245 10.59 8.25 -16.09
C GLY A 245 11.44 8.41 -17.36
N GLY A 246 12.67 7.88 -17.34
CA GLY A 246 13.56 7.89 -18.50
C GLY A 246 13.02 7.11 -19.69
N TYR A 247 12.38 5.95 -19.45
CA TYR A 247 11.72 5.18 -20.51
C TYR A 247 10.54 5.93 -21.12
N ALA A 248 9.74 6.63 -20.30
CA ALA A 248 8.65 7.47 -20.81
C ALA A 248 9.18 8.63 -21.67
N VAL A 249 10.29 9.27 -21.27
CA VAL A 249 10.96 10.31 -22.10
C VAL A 249 11.48 9.73 -23.41
N LEU A 250 12.12 8.56 -23.36
CA LEU A 250 12.56 7.86 -24.57
C LEU A 250 11.37 7.61 -25.50
N ARG A 251 10.27 7.04 -25.00
CA ARG A 251 9.06 6.77 -25.79
C ARG A 251 8.36 8.02 -26.31
N TRP A 252 8.48 9.15 -25.62
CA TRP A 252 8.04 10.43 -26.17
C TRP A 252 8.89 10.85 -27.38
N SER A 253 10.21 10.64 -27.33
CA SER A 253 11.12 11.06 -28.41
C SER A 253 11.08 10.20 -29.67
N ILE A 254 10.90 8.87 -29.54
CA ILE A 254 10.95 7.94 -30.68
C ILE A 254 9.62 7.25 -30.99
N GLY A 255 8.58 7.51 -30.19
CA GLY A 255 7.29 6.83 -30.28
C GLY A 255 7.22 5.48 -29.54
N PRO A 256 6.00 4.94 -29.35
CA PRO A 256 5.75 3.63 -28.74
C PRO A 256 6.23 2.50 -29.66
N ALA A 257 6.62 1.35 -29.10
CA ALA A 257 6.81 0.15 -29.92
C ALA A 257 5.45 -0.35 -30.44
N ASP A 258 5.44 -1.09 -31.56
CA ASP A 258 4.21 -1.58 -32.18
C ASP A 258 3.35 -2.41 -31.21
N VAL A 259 3.97 -3.30 -30.43
CA VAL A 259 3.27 -4.12 -29.43
C VAL A 259 2.71 -3.30 -28.27
N GLU A 260 3.37 -2.20 -27.88
CA GLU A 260 2.87 -1.29 -26.84
C GLU A 260 1.71 -0.44 -27.39
N ARG A 261 1.81 0.00 -28.65
CA ARG A 261 0.75 0.71 -29.35
C ARG A 261 -0.50 -0.16 -29.47
N GLU A 262 -0.34 -1.41 -29.87
CA GLU A 262 -1.44 -2.37 -29.97
C GLU A 262 -2.12 -2.58 -28.61
N LEU A 263 -1.34 -2.78 -27.55
CA LEU A 263 -1.88 -2.88 -26.19
C LEU A 263 -2.64 -1.61 -25.80
N ALA A 264 -2.09 -0.43 -26.10
CA ALA A 264 -2.71 0.85 -25.75
C ALA A 264 -4.04 1.09 -26.50
N VAL A 265 -4.12 0.70 -27.77
CA VAL A 265 -5.36 0.75 -28.57
C VAL A 265 -6.40 -0.20 -27.99
N ARG A 266 -6.02 -1.43 -27.63
CA ARG A 266 -6.95 -2.41 -27.04
C ARG A 266 -7.42 -2.02 -25.65
N SER A 267 -6.55 -1.43 -24.83
CA SER A 267 -6.81 -1.23 -23.39
C SER A 267 -7.70 -0.03 -23.09
N ALA A 268 -7.54 1.09 -23.80
CA ALA A 268 -8.30 2.31 -23.55
C ALA A 268 -8.93 2.93 -24.81
N GLY A 269 -8.76 2.31 -25.98
CA GLY A 269 -9.36 2.75 -27.23
C GLY A 269 -9.07 4.23 -27.53
N GLY A 270 -10.12 4.96 -27.89
CA GLY A 270 -10.05 6.38 -28.24
C GLY A 270 -9.54 7.30 -27.12
N TYR A 271 -9.61 6.89 -25.84
CA TYR A 271 -9.15 7.73 -24.72
C TYR A 271 -7.62 7.90 -24.65
N ASN A 272 -6.87 7.06 -25.38
CA ASN A 272 -5.43 7.18 -25.50
C ASN A 272 -4.97 8.08 -26.65
N PHE A 273 -5.89 8.62 -27.45
CA PHE A 273 -5.55 9.49 -28.56
C PHE A 273 -5.78 10.96 -28.20
N LEU A 274 -4.93 11.82 -28.73
CA LEU A 274 -5.07 13.28 -28.70
C LEU A 274 -4.74 13.77 -30.11
N PHE A 275 -5.70 14.38 -30.79
CA PHE A 275 -5.57 14.83 -32.19
C PHE A 275 -5.15 13.73 -33.20
N GLY A 276 -5.61 12.49 -32.97
CA GLY A 276 -5.28 11.35 -33.83
C GLY A 276 -3.92 10.71 -33.54
N GLU A 277 -3.12 11.30 -32.65
CA GLU A 277 -1.85 10.75 -32.21
C GLU A 277 -1.99 10.03 -30.86
N LEU A 278 -1.21 8.96 -30.67
CA LEU A 278 -1.21 8.24 -29.40
C LEU A 278 -0.48 9.09 -28.35
N ARG A 279 -1.13 9.31 -27.20
CA ARG A 279 -0.49 9.96 -26.05
C ARG A 279 0.73 9.17 -25.58
N VAL A 280 1.64 9.84 -24.89
CA VAL A 280 2.73 9.15 -24.22
C VAL A 280 2.17 8.23 -23.14
N ILE A 281 2.42 6.93 -23.31
CA ILE A 281 2.05 5.89 -22.36
C ILE A 281 3.24 5.38 -21.56
N GLY A 282 4.48 5.58 -22.05
CA GLY A 282 5.69 5.06 -21.44
C GLY A 282 5.60 3.54 -21.27
N SER A 283 5.76 3.06 -20.04
CA SER A 283 5.67 1.64 -19.68
C SER A 283 4.27 1.19 -19.21
N PHE A 284 3.24 1.99 -19.48
CA PHE A 284 1.85 1.77 -19.07
C PHE A 284 0.95 1.46 -20.27
N ALA A 285 -0.28 0.99 -20.02
CA ALA A 285 -1.25 0.71 -21.08
C ALA A 285 -2.05 1.94 -21.52
N SER A 286 -1.93 3.07 -20.79
CA SER A 286 -2.59 4.33 -21.13
C SER A 286 -1.88 5.54 -20.56
N GLY A 287 -2.11 6.69 -21.19
CA GLY A 287 -1.58 7.97 -20.70
C GLY A 287 -2.12 8.30 -19.30
N HIS A 288 -3.39 7.97 -19.01
CA HIS A 288 -4.02 8.16 -17.70
C HIS A 288 -3.32 7.38 -16.58
N GLN A 289 -2.89 6.15 -16.85
CA GLN A 289 -2.16 5.34 -15.88
C GLN A 289 -0.75 5.86 -15.65
N LEU A 290 -0.03 6.25 -16.73
CA LEU A 290 1.27 6.92 -16.60
C LEU A 290 1.13 8.21 -15.78
N GLY A 291 0.12 9.02 -16.09
CA GLY A 291 -0.16 10.27 -15.38
C GLY A 291 -0.48 10.06 -13.91
N ALA A 292 -1.33 9.08 -13.57
CA ALA A 292 -1.65 8.76 -12.18
C ALA A 292 -0.41 8.27 -11.40
N TRP A 293 0.41 7.41 -12.01
CA TRP A 293 1.62 6.88 -11.38
C TRP A 293 2.67 7.98 -11.16
N THR A 294 2.98 8.74 -12.20
CA THR A 294 3.94 9.86 -12.13
C THR A 294 3.45 10.96 -11.19
N ALA A 295 2.13 11.16 -11.06
CA ALA A 295 1.58 12.13 -10.14
C ALA A 295 1.81 11.80 -8.66
N GLY A 296 1.81 10.51 -8.30
CA GLY A 296 2.19 10.08 -6.96
C GLY A 296 3.71 10.06 -6.75
N VAL A 297 4.46 9.60 -7.75
CA VAL A 297 5.91 9.38 -7.62
C VAL A 297 6.72 10.67 -7.65
N THR A 298 6.28 11.69 -8.39
CA THR A 298 6.97 12.99 -8.48
C THR A 298 7.12 13.68 -7.12
N PRO A 299 6.03 13.98 -6.37
CA PRO A 299 6.14 14.62 -5.06
C PRO A 299 6.86 13.72 -4.04
N PHE A 300 6.72 12.40 -4.15
CA PHE A 300 7.44 11.46 -3.30
C PHE A 300 8.96 11.50 -3.54
N CYS A 301 9.41 11.47 -4.79
CA CYS A 301 10.82 11.61 -5.14
C CYS A 301 11.34 12.99 -4.75
N LEU A 302 10.55 14.05 -4.92
CA LEU A 302 10.91 15.38 -4.45
C LEU A 302 11.12 15.41 -2.93
N ALA A 303 10.20 14.85 -2.15
CA ALA A 303 10.33 14.74 -0.69
C ALA A 303 11.62 14.03 -0.30
N LEU A 304 11.96 12.93 -0.97
CA LEU A 304 13.19 12.18 -0.74
C LEU A 304 14.44 12.93 -1.21
N ALA A 305 14.38 13.71 -2.28
CA ALA A 305 15.47 14.58 -2.72
C ALA A 305 15.76 15.66 -1.66
N LEU A 306 14.72 16.23 -1.04
CA LEU A 306 14.87 17.21 0.04
C LEU A 306 15.42 16.59 1.33
N ALA A 307 15.01 15.36 1.64
CA ALA A 307 15.42 14.68 2.86
C ALA A 307 16.81 14.02 2.78
N SER A 308 17.29 13.70 1.58
CA SER A 308 18.54 12.96 1.36
C SER A 308 19.75 13.87 1.13
N LYS A 309 20.95 13.28 1.21
CA LYS A 309 22.25 13.96 1.01
C LYS A 309 23.07 13.25 -0.07
N GLY A 310 24.05 13.97 -0.64
CA GLY A 310 25.02 13.41 -1.59
C GLY A 310 24.39 12.96 -2.91
N ARG A 311 24.89 11.85 -3.46
CA ARG A 311 24.47 11.31 -4.78
C ARG A 311 23.00 10.90 -4.82
N LEU A 312 22.46 10.41 -3.71
CA LEU A 312 21.07 9.96 -3.63
C LEU A 312 20.08 11.12 -3.82
N ARG A 313 20.41 12.31 -3.32
CA ARG A 313 19.62 13.54 -3.56
C ARG A 313 19.52 13.87 -5.04
N VAL A 314 20.63 13.76 -5.77
CA VAL A 314 20.68 14.01 -7.21
C VAL A 314 19.83 12.98 -7.95
N LEU A 315 19.93 11.70 -7.60
CA LEU A 315 19.12 10.64 -8.22
C LEU A 315 17.62 10.90 -8.05
N PHE A 316 17.16 11.24 -6.84
CA PHE A 316 15.76 11.54 -6.60
C PHE A 316 15.29 12.82 -7.30
N ALA A 317 16.13 13.86 -7.36
CA ALA A 317 15.80 15.08 -8.09
C ALA A 317 15.66 14.83 -9.59
N LEU A 318 16.57 14.04 -10.19
CA LEU A 318 16.48 13.62 -11.59
C LEU A 318 15.24 12.75 -11.84
N ALA A 319 14.97 11.77 -10.97
CA ALA A 319 13.78 10.93 -11.07
C ALA A 319 12.49 11.77 -11.00
N ALA A 320 12.42 12.74 -10.08
CA ALA A 320 11.28 13.65 -9.98
C ALA A 320 11.12 14.51 -11.25
N GLY A 321 12.21 15.03 -11.81
CA GLY A 321 12.19 15.79 -13.06
C GLY A 321 11.71 14.97 -14.26
N LEU A 322 12.23 13.75 -14.43
CA LEU A 322 11.81 12.84 -15.50
C LEU A 322 10.34 12.42 -15.34
N CYS A 323 9.88 12.13 -14.12
CA CYS A 323 8.48 11.80 -13.86
C CYS A 323 7.55 13.00 -14.12
N ALA A 324 7.95 14.22 -13.75
CA ALA A 324 7.20 15.44 -14.04
C ALA A 324 7.09 15.69 -15.56
N PHE A 325 8.19 15.48 -16.30
CA PHE A 325 8.17 15.56 -17.75
C PHE A 325 7.24 14.51 -18.36
N ALA A 326 7.36 13.25 -17.93
CA ALA A 326 6.50 12.16 -18.41
C ALA A 326 5.02 12.44 -18.15
N LEU A 327 4.69 13.04 -17.00
CA LEU A 327 3.34 13.49 -16.69
C LEU A 327 2.85 14.57 -17.66
N LEU A 328 3.66 15.60 -17.92
CA LEU A 328 3.32 16.65 -18.89
C LEU A 328 3.10 16.05 -20.28
N ALA A 329 4.00 15.17 -20.72
CA ALA A 329 3.95 14.51 -22.00
C ALA A 329 2.73 13.55 -22.14
N SER A 330 2.20 13.02 -21.03
CA SER A 330 0.98 12.20 -21.04
C SER A 330 -0.29 13.00 -21.41
N GLY A 331 -0.27 14.33 -21.26
CA GLY A 331 -1.43 15.20 -21.49
C GLY A 331 -2.56 15.05 -20.46
N VAL A 332 -2.31 14.41 -19.31
CA VAL A 332 -3.35 14.13 -18.30
C VAL A 332 -3.47 15.28 -17.30
N ARG A 333 -4.46 16.15 -17.51
CA ARG A 333 -4.70 17.36 -16.68
C ARG A 333 -4.90 17.05 -15.19
N ALA A 334 -5.68 16.02 -14.87
CA ALA A 334 -5.92 15.63 -13.47
C ALA A 334 -4.63 15.25 -12.73
N GLY A 335 -3.67 14.63 -13.42
CA GLY A 335 -2.37 14.29 -12.84
C GLY A 335 -1.53 15.53 -12.53
N LEU A 336 -1.60 16.58 -13.35
CA LEU A 336 -0.90 17.85 -13.11
C LEU A 336 -1.42 18.55 -11.84
N VAL A 337 -2.74 18.56 -11.65
CA VAL A 337 -3.36 19.08 -10.41
C VAL A 337 -2.89 18.26 -9.20
N GLY A 338 -2.85 16.93 -9.34
CA GLY A 338 -2.34 16.02 -8.31
C GLY A 338 -0.88 16.31 -7.92
N VAL A 339 0.01 16.48 -8.90
CA VAL A 339 1.42 16.85 -8.65
C VAL A 339 1.53 18.21 -8.00
N ALA A 340 0.82 19.21 -8.48
CA ALA A 340 0.87 20.54 -7.90
C ALA A 340 0.48 20.50 -6.41
N ALA A 341 -0.64 19.86 -6.08
CA ALA A 341 -1.08 19.67 -4.70
C ALA A 341 -0.06 18.88 -3.87
N GLY A 342 0.48 17.78 -4.40
CA GLY A 342 1.47 16.96 -3.73
C GLY A 342 2.80 17.68 -3.48
N VAL A 343 3.26 18.49 -4.43
CA VAL A 343 4.48 19.31 -4.30
C VAL A 343 4.27 20.40 -3.25
N VAL A 344 3.14 21.13 -3.30
CA VAL A 344 2.81 22.14 -2.29
C VAL A 344 2.80 21.53 -0.90
N LEU A 345 2.10 20.40 -0.71
CA LEU A 345 2.05 19.70 0.57
C LEU A 345 3.45 19.26 1.04
N THR A 346 4.26 18.71 0.13
CA THR A 346 5.64 18.29 0.42
C THR A 346 6.49 19.46 0.92
N LEU A 347 6.40 20.61 0.24
CA LEU A 347 7.11 21.82 0.63
C LEU A 347 6.62 22.37 1.96
N MET A 348 5.30 22.41 2.18
CA MET A 348 4.73 22.84 3.46
C MET A 348 5.23 21.96 4.62
N LEU A 349 5.19 20.64 4.45
CA LEU A 349 5.69 19.70 5.47
C LEU A 349 7.19 19.85 5.69
N TYR A 350 7.97 20.07 4.63
CA TYR A 350 9.41 20.32 4.73
C TYR A 350 9.71 21.61 5.52
N GLN A 351 8.94 22.68 5.28
CA GLN A 351 9.09 23.96 5.98
C GLN A 351 8.67 23.90 7.45
N LEU A 352 7.59 23.17 7.76
CA LEU A 352 7.10 23.01 9.13
C LEU A 352 7.96 22.01 9.93
N SER A 353 8.76 21.18 9.25
CA SER A 353 9.60 20.18 9.90
C SER A 353 10.83 20.81 10.54
N ARG A 354 10.92 20.71 11.87
CA ARG A 354 12.11 21.06 12.65
C ARG A 354 13.30 20.11 12.44
N GLY A 355 13.10 19.02 11.70
CA GLY A 355 14.11 17.98 11.47
C GLY A 355 15.18 18.36 10.46
N PHE A 356 14.93 19.34 9.60
CA PHE A 356 15.87 19.76 8.55
C PHE A 356 16.53 21.08 8.95
N LYS A 357 17.85 21.08 9.14
CA LYS A 357 18.64 22.31 9.37
C LYS A 357 19.22 22.76 8.02
N GLY A 358 18.69 23.83 7.40
CA GLY A 358 19.21 24.30 6.10
C GLY A 358 18.53 25.53 5.48
N LEU A 359 18.96 25.89 4.26
CA LEU A 359 18.43 26.99 3.43
C LEU A 359 16.99 26.71 2.97
N HIS A 360 16.06 26.89 3.90
CA HIS A 360 14.63 26.72 3.69
C HIS A 360 14.10 27.56 2.52
N LEU A 361 14.53 28.83 2.44
CA LEU A 361 14.00 29.81 1.49
C LEU A 361 14.35 29.53 0.04
N GLY A 362 15.61 29.20 -0.27
CA GLY A 362 16.07 28.97 -1.65
C GLY A 362 15.44 27.73 -2.28
N VAL A 363 15.27 26.67 -1.48
CA VAL A 363 14.60 25.44 -1.92
C VAL A 363 13.12 25.67 -2.20
N THR A 364 12.42 26.40 -1.32
CA THR A 364 11.03 26.77 -1.60
C THR A 364 10.90 27.67 -2.80
N ALA A 365 11.76 28.67 -2.96
CA ALA A 365 11.70 29.55 -4.12
C ALA A 365 11.87 28.77 -5.43
N GLY A 366 12.85 27.87 -5.50
CA GLY A 366 13.06 27.02 -6.67
C GLY A 366 11.90 26.07 -6.94
N ALA A 367 11.34 25.45 -5.90
CA ALA A 367 10.21 24.54 -6.06
C ALA A 367 8.90 25.27 -6.42
N THR A 368 8.65 26.45 -5.85
CA THR A 368 7.53 27.32 -6.23
C THR A 368 7.67 27.78 -7.67
N ALA A 369 8.87 28.20 -8.10
CA ALA A 369 9.13 28.56 -9.49
C ALA A 369 8.86 27.37 -10.43
N ALA A 370 9.30 26.16 -10.07
CA ALA A 370 9.01 24.96 -10.84
C ALA A 370 7.50 24.69 -10.96
N VAL A 371 6.74 24.80 -9.87
CA VAL A 371 5.28 24.65 -9.88
C VAL A 371 4.61 25.70 -10.76
N LEU A 372 5.05 26.96 -10.67
CA LEU A 372 4.52 28.05 -11.50
C LEU A 372 4.81 27.83 -12.99
N ILE A 373 6.02 27.38 -13.33
CA ILE A 373 6.41 27.06 -14.71
C ILE A 373 5.57 25.89 -15.23
N ILE A 374 5.43 24.80 -14.45
CA ILE A 374 4.59 23.65 -14.81
C ILE A 374 3.14 24.08 -15.02
N GLY A 375 2.60 24.91 -14.12
CA GLY A 375 1.24 25.46 -14.21
C GLY A 375 1.05 26.35 -15.43
N ALA A 376 2.01 27.23 -15.73
CA ALA A 376 1.97 28.11 -16.91
C ALA A 376 2.02 27.30 -18.22
N VAL A 377 2.89 26.29 -18.30
CA VAL A 377 2.97 25.37 -19.45
C VAL A 377 1.65 24.60 -19.63
N ALA A 378 1.07 24.12 -18.52
CA ALA A 378 -0.23 23.45 -18.55
C ALA A 378 -1.32 24.37 -19.09
N VAL A 379 -1.40 25.62 -18.63
CA VAL A 379 -2.39 26.59 -19.11
C VAL A 379 -2.17 26.91 -20.60
N ALA A 380 -0.94 27.23 -20.99
CA ALA A 380 -0.61 27.57 -22.38
C ALA A 380 -0.96 26.45 -23.37
N THR A 381 -0.62 25.20 -23.03
CA THR A 381 -0.95 24.03 -23.86
C THR A 381 -2.45 23.73 -23.91
N THR A 382 -3.24 24.21 -22.94
CA THR A 382 -4.71 24.09 -23.02
C THR A 382 -5.37 25.16 -23.88
N THR A 383 -4.83 26.37 -23.91
CA THR A 383 -5.44 27.50 -24.65
C THR A 383 -5.22 27.44 -26.15
N GLU A 384 -4.15 26.79 -26.62
CA GLU A 384 -3.94 26.56 -28.07
C GLU A 384 -4.83 25.45 -28.66
N THR A 385 -5.56 24.72 -27.80
CA THR A 385 -6.36 23.55 -28.19
C THR A 385 -7.88 23.79 -28.20
N SER A 386 -8.31 25.03 -27.97
CA SER A 386 -9.70 25.51 -28.09
C SER A 386 -9.78 26.55 -29.18
#